data_AF-A0AAP4QYV3-F1
#
_entry.id   AF-A0AAP4QYV3-F1
#
_cell.length_a   1.000
_cell.length_b   1.000
_cell.length_c   1.000
_cell.angle_alpha   90.00
_cell.angle_beta   90.00
_cell.angle_gamma   90.00
#
_symmetry.space_group_name_H-M   'P 1'
#
loop_
_entity.id
_entity.type
_entity.pdbx_description
1 polymer ?
#
loop_
_entity_poly.entity_id
_entity_poly.type
_entity_poly.pdbx_seq_one_letter_code
_entity_poly.pdbx_strand_id
1 'polypeptide(L)'
;MNRTGDEVPNADQDDDELQKHLDEVSRQWMQQLCSFIDERPKEFIKMMCEGALGIEREAENPFRRSPDSLLGGTGRYLTYIEGLAKILLNKVDGVDPVSRGDGYTPFLTMVEDYFNFSPFLRSEDVVKSFDLISIQHNFFNEYADPLASAIDTSCQFVFEGLPLYRVSDESGFERLNFSDPVFNYIYKKGEYFESGPTTHVPNWAEGLYFKDSDLAVHTAFFSGSGELLDAERNMRRNALRTALGIDSVEHASRPVEEKYRGELLSLAHAVQERFWDLNRFDAADPDTQPKQAEIIDWIKQKKPGISDVEAKAVEKVACPIKR
;
A
#
# COMPACT_ATOMS: atom_id res chain seq x y z
N MET A 1 68.30 -24.00 -38.92
CA MET A 1 67.78 -23.65 -37.57
C MET A 1 66.41 -23.03 -37.76
N ASN A 2 65.36 -23.84 -37.65
CA ASN A 2 63.97 -23.38 -37.69
C ASN A 2 63.61 -22.87 -36.29
N ARG A 3 63.23 -21.59 -36.19
CA ARG A 3 62.54 -21.06 -35.01
C ARG A 3 61.09 -21.52 -35.09
N THR A 4 60.71 -22.40 -34.18
CA THR A 4 59.32 -22.73 -33.85
C THR A 4 58.63 -21.46 -33.37
N GLY A 5 57.49 -21.15 -33.98
CA GLY A 5 56.56 -20.17 -33.46
C GLY A 5 55.90 -20.73 -32.20
N ASP A 6 56.06 -20.02 -31.09
CA ASP A 6 55.19 -20.20 -29.94
C ASP A 6 53.84 -19.58 -30.31
N GLU A 7 52.86 -20.46 -30.55
CA GLU A 7 51.45 -20.10 -30.64
C GLU A 7 51.02 -19.53 -29.29
N VAL A 8 50.62 -18.26 -29.29
CA VAL A 8 49.92 -17.64 -28.17
C VAL A 8 48.54 -18.31 -28.09
N PRO A 9 48.12 -18.87 -26.94
CA PRO A 9 46.80 -19.48 -26.81
C PRO A 9 45.71 -18.45 -27.09
N ASN A 10 44.72 -18.81 -27.91
CA ASN A 10 43.53 -18.02 -28.23
C ASN A 10 42.63 -17.87 -26.98
N ALA A 11 42.98 -16.95 -26.08
CA ALA A 11 42.14 -16.60 -24.93
C ALA A 11 40.73 -16.14 -25.35
N ASP A 12 40.60 -15.53 -26.52
CA ASP A 12 39.32 -15.02 -27.05
C ASP A 12 38.36 -16.15 -27.52
N GLN A 13 38.86 -17.34 -27.88
CA GLN A 13 38.00 -18.47 -28.27
C GLN A 13 37.42 -19.22 -27.07
N ASP A 14 38.19 -19.34 -25.99
CA ASP A 14 37.75 -19.98 -24.75
C ASP A 14 36.68 -19.14 -24.02
N ASP A 15 36.80 -17.81 -24.06
CA ASP A 15 35.80 -16.89 -23.49
C ASP A 15 34.46 -16.92 -24.24
N ASP A 16 34.48 -17.02 -25.57
CA ASP A 16 33.27 -17.15 -26.40
C ASP A 16 32.55 -18.49 -26.19
N GLU A 17 33.29 -19.59 -26.00
CA GLU A 17 32.73 -20.90 -25.68
C GLU A 17 32.16 -20.96 -24.26
N LEU A 18 32.85 -20.34 -23.29
CA LEU A 18 32.37 -20.22 -21.92
C LEU A 18 31.08 -19.39 -21.86
N GLN A 19 31.01 -18.27 -22.56
CA GLN A 19 29.82 -17.43 -22.61
C GLN A 19 28.62 -18.17 -23.23
N LYS A 20 28.83 -18.91 -24.34
CA LYS A 20 27.78 -19.74 -24.93
C LYS A 20 27.29 -20.83 -23.98
N HIS A 21 28.20 -21.44 -23.22
CA HIS A 21 27.83 -22.44 -22.23
C HIS A 21 27.00 -21.83 -21.09
N LEU A 22 27.40 -20.67 -20.58
CA LEU A 22 26.65 -19.93 -19.57
C LEU A 22 25.26 -19.52 -20.06
N ASP A 23 25.14 -19.05 -21.30
CA ASP A 23 23.86 -18.67 -21.90
C ASP A 23 22.92 -19.87 -22.04
N GLU A 24 23.45 -21.03 -22.43
CA GLU A 24 22.67 -22.26 -22.57
C GLU A 24 22.21 -22.81 -21.21
N VAL A 25 23.11 -22.86 -20.21
CA VAL A 25 22.76 -23.25 -18.83
C VAL A 25 21.69 -22.32 -18.27
N SER A 26 21.84 -21.02 -18.50
CA SER A 26 20.87 -20.01 -18.06
C SER A 26 19.50 -20.26 -18.69
N ARG A 27 19.44 -20.47 -20.02
CA ARG A 27 18.20 -20.75 -20.75
C ARG A 27 17.52 -22.02 -20.26
N GLN A 28 18.28 -23.09 -20.04
CA GLN A 28 17.76 -24.35 -19.50
C GLN A 28 17.17 -24.15 -18.10
N TRP A 29 17.85 -23.38 -17.25
CA TRP A 29 17.36 -23.05 -15.91
C TRP A 29 16.06 -22.24 -15.95
N MET A 30 15.94 -21.23 -16.82
CA MET A 30 14.68 -20.49 -16.99
C MET A 30 13.54 -21.40 -17.44
N GLN A 31 13.78 -22.30 -18.41
CA GLN A 31 12.76 -23.24 -18.86
C GLN A 31 12.32 -24.19 -17.76
N GLN A 32 13.26 -24.68 -16.95
CA GLN A 32 12.95 -25.51 -15.78
C GLN A 32 12.13 -24.74 -14.75
N LEU A 33 12.48 -23.48 -14.47
CA LEU A 33 11.73 -22.64 -13.55
C LEU A 33 10.32 -22.34 -14.06
N CYS A 34 10.16 -22.01 -15.35
CA CYS A 34 8.84 -21.81 -15.94
C CYS A 34 7.99 -23.07 -15.84
N SER A 35 8.55 -24.22 -16.21
CA SER A 35 7.86 -25.52 -16.10
C SER A 35 7.45 -25.80 -14.66
N PHE A 36 8.32 -25.49 -13.70
CA PHE A 36 8.03 -25.64 -12.28
C PHE A 36 6.86 -24.74 -11.81
N ILE A 37 6.82 -23.48 -12.26
CA ILE A 37 5.72 -22.55 -11.97
C ILE A 37 4.41 -23.08 -12.55
N ASP A 38 4.43 -23.55 -13.80
CA ASP A 38 3.23 -24.00 -14.50
C ASP A 38 2.67 -25.32 -13.93
N GLU A 39 3.55 -26.25 -13.54
CA GLU A 39 3.17 -27.55 -13.00
C GLU A 39 2.83 -27.51 -11.50
N ARG A 40 3.55 -26.70 -10.71
CA ARG A 40 3.47 -26.68 -9.24
C ARG A 40 3.38 -25.24 -8.70
N PRO A 41 2.42 -24.42 -9.15
CA PRO A 41 2.38 -22.99 -8.85
C PRO A 41 2.26 -22.69 -7.35
N LYS A 42 1.45 -23.46 -6.60
CA LYS A 42 1.29 -23.27 -5.14
C LYS A 42 2.59 -23.48 -4.38
N GLU A 43 3.40 -24.46 -4.79
CA GLU A 43 4.69 -24.71 -4.14
C GLU A 43 5.70 -23.62 -4.49
N PHE A 44 5.69 -23.13 -5.74
CA PHE A 44 6.47 -21.97 -6.13
C PHE A 44 6.10 -20.73 -5.28
N ILE A 45 4.80 -20.37 -5.21
CA ILE A 45 4.29 -19.27 -4.39
C ILE A 45 4.77 -19.43 -2.94
N LYS A 46 4.63 -20.65 -2.38
CA LYS A 46 5.06 -20.94 -1.02
C LYS A 46 6.55 -20.68 -0.81
N MET A 47 7.41 -21.18 -1.69
CA MET A 47 8.85 -20.95 -1.59
C MET A 47 9.21 -19.47 -1.72
N MET A 48 8.52 -18.72 -2.59
CA MET A 48 8.74 -17.28 -2.73
C MET A 48 8.40 -16.53 -1.44
N CYS A 49 7.24 -16.84 -0.83
CA CYS A 49 6.81 -16.23 0.42
C CYS A 49 7.70 -16.61 1.60
N GLU A 50 8.05 -17.88 1.75
CA GLU A 50 8.97 -18.35 2.79
C GLU A 50 10.36 -17.76 2.66
N GLY A 51 10.86 -17.61 1.42
CA GLY A 51 12.12 -16.96 1.12
C GLY A 51 12.12 -15.48 1.51
N ALA A 52 11.01 -14.77 1.25
CA ALA A 52 10.83 -13.38 1.65
C ALA A 52 10.68 -13.20 3.18
N LEU A 53 10.04 -14.15 3.86
CA LEU A 53 9.83 -14.14 5.32
C LEU A 53 11.01 -14.73 6.11
N GLY A 54 12.02 -15.29 5.43
CA GLY A 54 13.17 -15.91 6.07
C GLY A 54 12.87 -17.20 6.83
N ILE A 55 11.79 -17.90 6.48
CA ILE A 55 11.37 -19.15 7.14
C ILE A 55 12.32 -20.29 6.71
N GLU A 56 12.89 -20.99 7.68
CA GLU A 56 13.80 -22.12 7.43
C GLU A 56 13.03 -23.42 7.14
N ARG A 57 13.44 -24.14 6.09
CA ARG A 57 13.04 -25.53 5.83
C ARG A 57 14.28 -26.41 5.75
N GLU A 58 14.09 -27.72 5.93
CA GLU A 58 15.14 -28.75 5.84
C GLU A 58 15.84 -28.80 4.47
N ALA A 59 15.21 -28.26 3.40
CA ALA A 59 15.82 -28.04 2.09
C ALA A 59 16.13 -26.55 1.88
N GLU A 60 17.30 -26.24 1.31
CA GLU A 60 17.70 -24.87 0.96
C GLU A 60 16.69 -24.26 -0.03
N ASN A 61 15.89 -23.31 0.44
CA ASN A 61 14.99 -22.54 -0.41
C ASN A 61 15.82 -21.60 -1.31
N PRO A 62 15.79 -21.76 -2.65
CA PRO A 62 16.66 -21.00 -3.55
C PRO A 62 16.33 -19.50 -3.60
N PHE A 63 15.15 -19.11 -3.11
CA PHE A 63 14.71 -17.72 -3.03
C PHE A 63 15.05 -17.06 -1.68
N ARG A 64 15.54 -17.85 -0.73
CA ARG A 64 15.99 -17.34 0.57
C ARG A 64 17.25 -16.52 0.36
N ARG A 65 17.26 -15.30 0.88
CA ARG A 65 18.44 -14.45 0.89
C ARG A 65 19.18 -14.59 2.21
N SER A 66 20.51 -14.63 2.15
CA SER A 66 21.33 -14.51 3.35
C SER A 66 21.15 -13.09 3.92
N PRO A 67 20.87 -12.95 5.23
CA PRO A 67 20.82 -11.66 5.91
C PRO A 67 22.11 -10.83 5.73
N ASP A 68 23.24 -11.51 5.51
CA ASP A 68 24.57 -10.93 5.37
C ASP A 68 24.91 -10.49 3.92
N SER A 69 23.96 -10.55 2.98
CA SER A 69 24.18 -10.04 1.63
C SER A 69 24.38 -8.52 1.68
N LEU A 70 25.64 -8.08 1.55
CA LEU A 70 26.14 -6.70 1.60
C LEU A 70 25.52 -5.71 0.59
N LEU A 71 24.52 -6.14 -0.18
CA LEU A 71 23.70 -5.25 -1.02
C LEU A 71 22.67 -4.54 -0.11
N GLY A 72 23.14 -3.49 0.57
CA GLY A 72 22.45 -2.70 1.60
C GLY A 72 21.12 -2.00 1.23
N GLY A 73 20.50 -2.35 0.11
CA GLY A 73 19.12 -1.96 -0.25
C GLY A 73 18.07 -3.06 -0.06
N THR A 74 18.49 -4.31 0.15
CA THR A 74 17.60 -5.48 0.12
C THR A 74 16.76 -5.67 1.38
N GLY A 75 17.28 -5.30 2.56
CA GLY A 75 16.53 -5.38 3.82
C GLY A 75 15.27 -4.50 3.84
N ARG A 76 15.30 -3.33 3.19
CA ARG A 76 14.13 -2.44 3.07
C ARG A 76 13.08 -2.95 2.08
N TYR A 77 13.50 -3.67 1.05
CA TYR A 77 12.59 -4.26 0.08
C TYR A 77 11.84 -5.44 0.69
N LEU A 78 12.53 -6.29 1.47
CA LEU A 78 11.91 -7.43 2.15
C LEU A 78 10.86 -6.97 3.17
N THR A 79 11.16 -6.01 4.02
CA THR A 79 10.16 -5.45 4.96
C THR A 79 8.95 -4.83 4.25
N TYR A 80 9.12 -4.34 3.02
CA TYR A 80 8.04 -3.75 2.23
C TYR A 80 7.02 -4.80 1.77
N ILE A 81 7.47 -6.02 1.42
CA ILE A 81 6.65 -7.12 0.89
C ILE A 81 6.22 -8.15 1.94
N GLU A 82 6.77 -8.09 3.16
CA GLU A 82 6.48 -9.05 4.24
C GLU A 82 4.99 -9.24 4.51
N GLY A 83 4.21 -8.15 4.54
CA GLY A 83 2.76 -8.22 4.74
C GLY A 83 2.08 -9.02 3.63
N LEU A 84 2.38 -8.73 2.37
CA LEU A 84 1.84 -9.46 1.22
C LEU A 84 2.29 -10.93 1.23
N ALA A 85 3.56 -11.20 1.56
CA ALA A 85 4.08 -12.56 1.66
C ALA A 85 3.34 -13.39 2.73
N LYS A 86 2.98 -12.80 3.87
CA LYS A 86 2.15 -13.46 4.90
C LYS A 86 0.75 -13.78 4.39
N ILE A 87 0.09 -12.80 3.76
CA ILE A 87 -1.26 -12.99 3.17
C ILE A 87 -1.24 -14.14 2.16
N LEU A 88 -0.28 -14.14 1.22
CA LEU A 88 -0.14 -15.17 0.21
C LEU A 88 0.13 -16.55 0.82
N LEU A 89 1.02 -16.62 1.82
CA LEU A 89 1.33 -17.87 2.50
C LEU A 89 0.09 -18.46 3.20
N ASN A 90 -0.67 -17.63 3.91
CA ASN A 90 -1.94 -18.04 4.54
C ASN A 90 -2.92 -18.59 3.50
N LYS A 91 -3.09 -17.88 2.37
CA LYS A 91 -3.99 -18.32 1.29
C LYS A 91 -3.55 -19.63 0.62
N VAL A 92 -2.24 -19.84 0.44
CA VAL A 92 -1.71 -21.09 -0.12
C VAL A 92 -1.96 -22.26 0.83
N ASP A 93 -1.72 -22.05 2.13
CA ASP A 93 -1.86 -23.08 3.16
C ASP A 93 -3.31 -23.32 3.59
N GLY A 94 -4.25 -22.52 3.08
CA GLY A 94 -5.67 -22.62 3.44
C GLY A 94 -5.91 -22.26 4.91
N VAL A 95 -5.09 -21.36 5.46
CA VAL A 95 -5.25 -20.85 6.81
C VAL A 95 -6.35 -19.80 6.78
N ASP A 96 -7.44 -20.07 7.50
CA ASP A 96 -8.49 -19.09 7.71
C ASP A 96 -7.95 -17.94 8.57
N PRO A 97 -8.30 -16.68 8.27
CA PRO A 97 -7.86 -15.55 9.07
C PRO A 97 -8.29 -15.71 10.53
N VAL A 98 -7.36 -15.46 11.45
CA VAL A 98 -7.61 -15.66 12.88
C VAL A 98 -8.55 -14.58 13.40
N SER A 99 -9.82 -14.93 13.63
CA SER A 99 -10.66 -14.17 14.54
C SER A 99 -10.14 -14.40 15.97
N ARG A 100 -9.80 -13.33 16.68
CA ARG A 100 -9.25 -13.41 18.04
C ARG A 100 -10.26 -13.93 19.07
N GLY A 101 -11.54 -14.11 18.69
CA GLY A 101 -12.59 -14.59 19.57
C GLY A 101 -12.97 -13.60 20.70
N ASP A 102 -12.43 -12.38 20.64
CA ASP A 102 -12.69 -11.28 21.57
C ASP A 102 -13.84 -10.37 21.11
N GLY A 103 -14.50 -10.72 19.99
CA GLY A 103 -15.57 -9.94 19.38
C GLY A 103 -15.08 -8.83 18.46
N TYR A 104 -13.78 -8.83 18.12
CA TYR A 104 -13.16 -7.88 17.23
C TYR A 104 -12.37 -8.58 16.10
N THR A 105 -12.61 -8.11 14.89
CA THR A 105 -11.92 -8.56 13.68
C THR A 105 -10.82 -7.56 13.33
N PRO A 106 -9.54 -7.97 13.27
CA PRO A 106 -8.45 -7.09 12.83
C PRO A 106 -8.72 -6.53 11.43
N PHE A 107 -8.30 -5.28 11.18
CA PHE A 107 -8.41 -4.68 9.84
C PHE A 107 -7.68 -5.52 8.79
N LEU A 108 -6.51 -6.06 9.14
CA LEU A 108 -5.75 -6.95 8.26
C LEU A 108 -6.51 -8.24 7.90
N THR A 109 -7.33 -8.76 8.81
CA THR A 109 -8.20 -9.91 8.53
C THR A 109 -9.21 -9.59 7.43
N MET A 110 -9.80 -8.38 7.44
CA MET A 110 -10.67 -7.94 6.34
C MET A 110 -9.89 -7.85 5.02
N VAL A 111 -8.68 -7.31 5.04
CA VAL A 111 -7.82 -7.29 3.84
C VAL A 111 -7.55 -8.70 3.34
N GLU A 112 -7.23 -9.65 4.24
CA GLU A 112 -7.05 -11.05 3.90
C GLU A 112 -8.31 -11.67 3.30
N ASP A 113 -9.50 -11.42 3.86
CA ASP A 113 -10.76 -11.96 3.37
C ASP A 113 -11.10 -11.48 1.95
N TYR A 114 -10.90 -10.19 1.67
CA TYR A 114 -11.16 -9.58 0.37
C TYR A 114 -9.99 -9.73 -0.63
N PHE A 115 -8.86 -10.28 -0.20
CA PHE A 115 -7.73 -10.55 -1.09
C PHE A 115 -8.07 -11.69 -2.06
N ASN A 116 -8.27 -11.31 -3.34
CA ASN A 116 -8.57 -12.26 -4.41
C ASN A 116 -7.31 -13.03 -4.83
N PHE A 117 -7.06 -14.15 -4.15
CA PHE A 117 -5.94 -15.01 -4.43
C PHE A 117 -6.23 -15.97 -5.60
N SER A 118 -5.39 -15.90 -6.63
CA SER A 118 -5.31 -16.91 -7.68
C SER A 118 -3.95 -17.60 -7.62
N PRO A 119 -3.88 -18.94 -7.49
CA PRO A 119 -2.61 -19.64 -7.60
C PRO A 119 -2.13 -19.72 -9.05
N PHE A 120 -2.96 -19.38 -10.04
CA PHE A 120 -2.56 -19.44 -11.45
C PHE A 120 -1.63 -18.27 -11.77
N LEU A 121 -0.36 -18.59 -12.00
CA LEU A 121 0.67 -17.67 -12.45
C LEU A 121 0.97 -17.93 -13.92
N ARG A 122 1.25 -16.87 -14.67
CA ARG A 122 1.84 -16.99 -16.00
C ARG A 122 3.35 -17.00 -15.82
N SER A 123 3.98 -18.15 -16.02
CA SER A 123 5.43 -18.28 -15.84
C SER A 123 6.23 -17.25 -16.64
N GLU A 124 5.79 -16.90 -17.84
CA GLU A 124 6.36 -15.85 -18.71
C GLU A 124 6.29 -14.43 -18.12
N ASP A 125 5.30 -14.14 -17.27
CA ASP A 125 5.15 -12.83 -16.64
C ASP A 125 6.07 -12.69 -15.42
N VAL A 126 6.36 -13.81 -14.76
CA VAL A 126 7.23 -13.88 -13.58
C VAL A 126 8.71 -13.97 -13.99
N VAL A 127 9.06 -14.88 -14.90
CA VAL A 127 10.44 -15.22 -15.27
C VAL A 127 10.86 -14.45 -16.53
N LYS A 128 11.02 -13.13 -16.38
CA LYS A 128 11.44 -12.22 -17.47
C LYS A 128 12.96 -12.08 -17.60
N SER A 129 13.72 -12.49 -16.58
CA SER A 129 15.19 -12.42 -16.55
C SER A 129 15.77 -13.52 -15.68
N PHE A 130 17.09 -13.71 -15.75
CA PHE A 130 17.85 -14.65 -14.91
C PHE A 130 18.08 -14.16 -13.48
N ASP A 131 17.71 -12.91 -13.19
CA ASP A 131 17.95 -12.30 -11.90
C ASP A 131 16.84 -12.68 -10.90
N LEU A 132 17.22 -13.39 -9.84
CA LEU A 132 16.30 -13.79 -8.77
C LEU A 132 15.60 -12.59 -8.12
N ILE A 133 16.24 -11.42 -8.07
CA ILE A 133 15.62 -10.20 -7.54
C ILE A 133 14.47 -9.75 -8.44
N SER A 134 14.71 -9.71 -9.75
CA SER A 134 13.69 -9.39 -10.75
C SER A 134 12.56 -10.41 -10.74
N ILE A 135 12.86 -11.70 -10.62
CA ILE A 135 11.85 -12.76 -10.51
C ILE A 135 10.97 -12.55 -9.27
N GLN A 136 11.57 -12.27 -8.10
CA GLN A 136 10.83 -11.95 -6.88
C GLN A 136 9.96 -10.70 -7.03
N HIS A 137 10.52 -9.66 -7.61
CA HIS A 137 9.78 -8.43 -7.87
C HIS A 137 8.58 -8.63 -8.79
N ASN A 138 8.78 -9.32 -9.93
CA ASN A 138 7.69 -9.64 -10.85
C ASN A 138 6.62 -10.50 -10.18
N PHE A 139 7.04 -11.52 -9.43
CA PHE A 139 6.13 -12.38 -8.68
C PHE A 139 5.22 -11.60 -7.72
N PHE A 140 5.77 -10.73 -6.86
CA PHE A 140 4.94 -9.96 -5.94
C PHE A 140 4.08 -8.91 -6.65
N ASN A 141 4.53 -8.39 -7.79
CA ASN A 141 3.75 -7.46 -8.59
C ASN A 141 2.50 -8.08 -9.22
N GLU A 142 2.50 -9.39 -9.53
CA GLU A 142 1.28 -10.10 -9.98
C GLU A 142 0.15 -10.03 -8.93
N TYR A 143 0.49 -9.80 -7.67
CA TYR A 143 -0.45 -9.69 -6.56
C TYR A 143 -0.65 -8.25 -6.05
N ALA A 144 -0.05 -7.26 -6.72
CA ALA A 144 -0.12 -5.86 -6.29
C ALA A 144 -1.53 -5.26 -6.45
N ASP A 145 -2.19 -5.58 -7.57
CA ASP A 145 -3.57 -5.13 -7.83
C ASP A 145 -4.60 -5.83 -6.91
N PRO A 146 -4.56 -7.16 -6.72
CA PRO A 146 -5.38 -7.82 -5.72
C PRO A 146 -5.21 -7.25 -4.30
N LEU A 147 -3.98 -6.91 -3.89
CA LEU A 147 -3.74 -6.31 -2.58
C LEU A 147 -4.33 -4.91 -2.49
N ALA A 148 -4.06 -4.06 -3.48
CA ALA A 148 -4.62 -2.71 -3.59
C ALA A 148 -6.15 -2.73 -3.47
N SER A 149 -6.80 -3.60 -4.24
CA SER A 149 -8.25 -3.77 -4.25
C SER A 149 -8.80 -4.25 -2.90
N ALA A 150 -8.12 -5.19 -2.23
CA ALA A 150 -8.53 -5.67 -0.92
C ALA A 150 -8.41 -4.59 0.17
N ILE A 151 -7.36 -3.76 0.11
CA ILE A 151 -7.19 -2.62 1.02
C ILE A 151 -8.31 -1.60 0.79
N ASP A 152 -8.56 -1.20 -0.45
CA ASP A 152 -9.60 -0.21 -0.75
C ASP A 152 -11.00 -0.73 -0.40
N THR A 153 -11.28 -2.00 -0.69
CA THR A 153 -12.52 -2.66 -0.27
C THR A 153 -12.65 -2.60 1.25
N SER A 154 -11.60 -2.90 2.01
CA SER A 154 -11.63 -2.78 3.48
C SER A 154 -11.85 -1.33 3.96
N CYS A 155 -11.27 -0.34 3.25
CA CYS A 155 -11.51 1.08 3.53
C CYS A 155 -12.95 1.51 3.20
N GLN A 156 -13.59 0.89 2.19
CA GLN A 156 -14.96 1.18 1.81
C GLN A 156 -15.94 0.93 2.98
N PHE A 157 -15.73 -0.09 3.80
CA PHE A 157 -16.56 -0.34 5.00
C PHE A 157 -16.56 0.89 5.93
N VAL A 158 -15.40 1.52 6.10
CA VAL A 158 -15.26 2.73 6.92
C VAL A 158 -15.95 3.93 6.26
N PHE A 159 -15.81 4.09 4.95
CA PHE A 159 -16.52 5.10 4.17
C PHE A 159 -18.05 4.96 4.25
N GLU A 160 -18.54 3.72 4.25
CA GLU A 160 -19.95 3.35 4.39
C GLU A 160 -20.48 3.55 5.82
N GLY A 161 -19.60 3.88 6.77
CA GLY A 161 -19.94 4.35 8.11
C GLY A 161 -19.56 3.40 9.24
N LEU A 162 -18.86 2.30 8.94
CA LEU A 162 -18.41 1.37 9.95
C LEU A 162 -17.31 2.02 10.83
N PRO A 163 -17.44 1.98 12.17
CA PRO A 163 -16.42 2.53 13.05
C PRO A 163 -15.16 1.67 13.09
N LEU A 164 -14.03 2.32 13.36
CA LEU A 164 -12.75 1.65 13.62
C LEU A 164 -12.42 1.71 15.11
N TYR A 165 -11.72 0.68 15.58
CA TYR A 165 -11.29 0.53 16.96
C TYR A 165 -9.79 0.32 17.03
N ARG A 166 -9.17 0.75 18.14
CA ARG A 166 -7.78 0.49 18.48
C ARG A 166 -7.70 -0.12 19.88
N VAL A 167 -6.64 -0.89 20.14
CA VAL A 167 -6.36 -1.37 21.49
C VAL A 167 -5.93 -0.17 22.36
N SER A 168 -6.54 -0.05 23.53
CA SER A 168 -6.23 0.93 24.58
C SER A 168 -5.64 0.19 25.78
N ASP A 169 -4.61 0.78 26.38
CA ASP A 169 -3.84 0.20 27.48
C ASP A 169 -4.68 -0.07 28.75
N GLU A 170 -5.81 0.62 28.90
CA GLU A 170 -6.57 0.64 30.16
C GLU A 170 -7.91 -0.12 30.11
N SER A 171 -8.48 -0.42 28.93
CA SER A 171 -9.90 -0.86 28.86
C SER A 171 -10.32 -1.71 27.67
N GLY A 172 -9.38 -2.27 26.90
CA GLY A 172 -9.71 -3.08 25.73
C GLY A 172 -9.75 -2.23 24.46
N PHE A 173 -10.86 -2.22 23.72
CA PHE A 173 -10.94 -1.55 22.42
C PHE A 173 -11.64 -0.18 22.51
N GLU A 174 -10.95 0.88 22.07
CA GLU A 174 -11.49 2.24 21.99
C GLU A 174 -11.88 2.56 20.54
N ARG A 175 -13.07 3.15 20.33
CA ARG A 175 -13.50 3.64 19.03
C ARG A 175 -12.70 4.88 18.63
N LEU A 176 -12.16 4.91 17.42
CA LEU A 176 -11.53 6.09 16.85
C LEU A 176 -12.55 7.22 16.64
N ASN A 177 -12.15 8.44 16.97
CA ASN A 177 -12.95 9.63 16.70
C ASN A 177 -12.96 9.95 15.20
N PHE A 178 -14.04 10.55 14.69
CA PHE A 178 -14.12 10.98 13.29
C PHE A 178 -13.15 12.12 12.95
N SER A 179 -12.63 12.82 13.95
CA SER A 179 -11.55 13.78 13.77
C SER A 179 -10.16 13.14 13.75
N ASP A 180 -10.03 11.85 14.05
CA ASP A 180 -8.75 11.16 14.05
C ASP A 180 -8.14 11.16 12.63
N PRO A 181 -6.88 11.59 12.45
CA PRO A 181 -6.24 11.63 11.14
C PRO A 181 -6.21 10.29 10.42
N VAL A 182 -6.00 9.19 11.15
CA VAL A 182 -5.97 7.83 10.58
C VAL A 182 -7.37 7.44 10.11
N PHE A 183 -8.40 7.70 10.92
CA PHE A 183 -9.78 7.47 10.52
C PHE A 183 -10.12 8.24 9.24
N ASN A 184 -9.78 9.53 9.19
CA ASN A 184 -10.08 10.39 8.05
C ASN A 184 -9.37 9.94 6.77
N TYR A 185 -8.10 9.53 6.88
CA TYR A 185 -7.36 8.98 5.76
C TYR A 185 -8.03 7.71 5.21
N ILE A 186 -8.36 6.75 6.08
CA ILE A 186 -9.01 5.48 5.67
C ILE A 186 -10.40 5.74 5.07
N TYR A 187 -11.18 6.61 5.71
CA TYR A 187 -12.50 7.03 5.20
C TYR A 187 -12.39 7.61 3.78
N LYS A 188 -11.43 8.50 3.52
CA LYS A 188 -11.22 9.11 2.20
C LYS A 188 -10.69 8.12 1.17
N LYS A 189 -9.81 7.21 1.59
CA LYS A 189 -9.32 6.12 0.74
C LYS A 189 -10.47 5.22 0.26
N GLY A 190 -11.43 4.90 1.14
CA GLY A 190 -12.63 4.15 0.78
C GLY A 190 -13.65 4.93 -0.06
N GLU A 191 -13.66 6.26 0.00
CA GLU A 191 -14.51 7.11 -0.84
C GLU A 191 -14.04 7.13 -2.29
N TYR A 192 -12.73 7.29 -2.50
CA TYR A 192 -12.17 7.57 -3.82
C TYR A 192 -11.55 6.35 -4.52
N PHE A 193 -11.31 5.23 -3.82
CA PHE A 193 -10.67 4.04 -4.39
C PHE A 193 -9.34 4.36 -5.09
N GLU A 194 -8.47 5.10 -4.40
CA GLU A 194 -7.26 5.70 -5.00
C GLU A 194 -6.05 4.76 -5.09
N SER A 195 -6.20 3.44 -5.00
CA SER A 195 -5.01 2.57 -5.08
C SER A 195 -4.56 2.33 -6.52
N GLY A 196 -3.37 2.85 -6.84
CA GLY A 196 -2.51 2.15 -7.80
C GLY A 196 -2.00 0.82 -7.21
N PRO A 197 -1.38 -0.04 -8.05
CA PRO A 197 -0.82 -1.30 -7.60
C PRO A 197 0.11 -1.10 -6.39
N THR A 198 -0.03 -1.92 -5.34
CA THR A 198 0.84 -1.89 -4.17
C THR A 198 1.23 -3.30 -3.74
N THR A 199 2.50 -3.52 -3.44
CA THR A 199 2.97 -4.77 -2.80
C THR A 199 3.08 -4.66 -1.29
N HIS A 200 2.73 -3.50 -0.72
CA HIS A 200 2.90 -3.19 0.69
C HIS A 200 1.57 -3.09 1.41
N VAL A 201 1.46 -3.84 2.50
CA VAL A 201 0.41 -3.70 3.50
C VAL A 201 0.76 -2.48 4.37
N PRO A 202 -0.07 -1.42 4.39
CA PRO A 202 0.25 -0.22 5.12
C PRO A 202 0.36 -0.48 6.63
N ASN A 203 1.38 0.10 7.28
CA ASN A 203 1.59 -0.05 8.72
C ASN A 203 0.39 0.37 9.58
N TRP A 204 -0.44 1.30 9.11
CA TRP A 204 -1.65 1.72 9.83
C TRP A 204 -2.72 0.64 9.88
N ALA A 205 -2.67 -0.39 9.02
CA ALA A 205 -3.61 -1.50 9.06
C ALA A 205 -3.36 -2.39 10.30
N GLU A 206 -2.15 -2.36 10.86
CA GLU A 206 -1.84 -3.02 12.11
C GLU A 206 -2.43 -2.25 13.29
N GLY A 207 -3.02 -2.98 14.25
CA GLY A 207 -3.58 -2.37 15.47
C GLY A 207 -4.95 -1.70 15.30
N LEU A 208 -5.54 -1.76 14.11
CA LEU A 208 -6.92 -1.37 13.85
C LEU A 208 -7.83 -2.58 13.78
N TYR A 209 -9.06 -2.40 14.25
CA TYR A 209 -10.05 -3.45 14.40
C TYR A 209 -11.44 -2.95 14.06
N PHE A 210 -12.27 -3.88 13.61
CA PHE A 210 -13.72 -3.74 13.50
C PHE A 210 -14.36 -4.55 14.62
N LYS A 211 -15.46 -4.04 15.18
CA LYS A 211 -16.26 -4.81 16.13
C LYS A 211 -17.19 -5.74 15.37
N ASP A 212 -17.23 -7.02 15.74
CA ASP A 212 -18.00 -8.05 15.01
C ASP A 212 -19.50 -7.75 14.97
N SER A 213 -20.05 -7.18 16.07
CA SER A 213 -21.44 -6.73 16.11
C SER A 213 -21.74 -5.65 15.08
N ASP A 214 -20.78 -4.78 14.80
CA ASP A 214 -20.96 -3.63 13.92
C ASP A 214 -20.82 -4.06 12.47
N LEU A 215 -19.91 -5.00 12.18
CA LEU A 215 -19.80 -5.70 10.89
C LEU A 215 -21.12 -6.41 10.52
N ALA A 216 -21.75 -7.08 11.49
CA ALA A 216 -23.04 -7.73 11.28
C ALA A 216 -24.15 -6.73 10.92
N VAL A 217 -24.20 -5.58 11.60
CA VAL A 217 -25.16 -4.51 11.28
C VAL A 217 -24.86 -3.92 9.90
N HIS A 218 -23.59 -3.61 9.59
CA HIS A 218 -23.20 -3.13 8.26
C HIS A 218 -23.64 -4.08 7.15
N THR A 219 -23.41 -5.38 7.32
CA THR A 219 -23.85 -6.42 6.38
C THR A 219 -25.37 -6.33 6.16
N ALA A 220 -26.17 -6.12 7.21
CA ALA A 220 -27.62 -5.97 7.06
C ALA A 220 -28.05 -4.74 6.23
N PHE A 221 -27.25 -3.65 6.25
CA PHE A 221 -27.53 -2.44 5.47
C PHE A 221 -26.97 -2.46 4.05
N PHE A 222 -25.85 -3.16 3.81
CA PHE A 222 -25.11 -3.06 2.54
C PHE A 222 -25.03 -4.37 1.74
N SER A 223 -25.37 -5.53 2.33
CA SER A 223 -25.41 -6.79 1.58
C SER A 223 -26.42 -6.75 0.42
N GLY A 224 -26.02 -7.32 -0.72
CA GLY A 224 -26.86 -7.42 -1.92
C GLY A 224 -27.22 -6.08 -2.58
N SER A 225 -26.54 -4.99 -2.21
CA SER A 225 -26.92 -3.64 -2.62
C SER A 225 -26.50 -3.23 -4.04
N GLY A 226 -25.70 -4.06 -4.73
CA GLY A 226 -25.21 -3.75 -6.08
C GLY A 226 -24.46 -2.42 -6.12
N GLU A 227 -24.52 -1.75 -7.29
CA GLU A 227 -24.01 -0.38 -7.41
C GLU A 227 -25.02 0.62 -6.85
N LEU A 228 -24.68 1.21 -5.69
CA LEU A 228 -25.47 2.26 -5.05
C LEU A 228 -25.16 3.64 -5.63
N LEU A 229 -26.20 4.45 -5.86
CA LEU A 229 -26.02 5.87 -6.09
C LEU A 229 -25.50 6.57 -4.82
N ASP A 230 -24.76 7.66 -4.97
CA ASP A 230 -24.19 8.38 -3.82
C ASP A 230 -25.24 8.81 -2.79
N ALA A 231 -26.42 9.22 -3.26
CA ALA A 231 -27.54 9.57 -2.38
C ALA A 231 -28.04 8.37 -1.56
N GLU A 232 -28.13 7.18 -2.17
CA GLU A 232 -28.56 5.96 -1.50
C GLU A 232 -27.50 5.47 -0.51
N ARG A 233 -26.23 5.52 -0.90
CA ARG A 233 -25.10 5.21 -0.01
C ARG A 233 -25.09 6.14 1.20
N ASN A 234 -25.31 7.44 1.01
CA ASN A 234 -25.41 8.42 2.09
C ASN A 234 -26.58 8.12 3.03
N MET A 235 -27.76 7.76 2.50
CA MET A 235 -28.91 7.37 3.31
C MET A 235 -28.63 6.10 4.14
N ARG A 236 -28.07 5.05 3.52
CA ARG A 236 -27.71 3.80 4.21
C ARG A 236 -26.66 4.03 5.28
N ARG A 237 -25.64 4.85 5.00
CA ARG A 237 -24.62 5.24 5.98
C ARG A 237 -25.22 5.95 7.18
N ASN A 238 -26.14 6.89 6.97
CA ASN A 238 -26.81 7.59 8.06
C ASN A 238 -27.67 6.64 8.89
N ALA A 239 -28.38 5.71 8.23
CA ALA A 239 -29.18 4.70 8.92
C ALA A 239 -28.31 3.71 9.72
N LEU A 240 -27.18 3.26 9.15
CA LEU A 240 -26.19 2.44 9.84
C LEU A 240 -25.68 3.13 11.09
N ARG A 241 -25.19 4.38 10.98
CA ARG A 241 -24.69 5.15 12.12
C ARG A 241 -25.74 5.32 13.22
N THR A 242 -26.99 5.58 12.83
CA THR A 242 -28.11 5.65 13.77
C THR A 242 -28.33 4.31 14.48
N ALA A 243 -28.31 3.19 13.76
CA ALA A 243 -28.46 1.85 14.32
C ALA A 243 -27.32 1.47 15.27
N LEU A 244 -26.10 1.96 15.01
CA LEU A 244 -24.93 1.77 15.86
C LEU A 244 -24.88 2.73 17.06
N GLY A 245 -25.90 3.59 17.25
CA GLY A 245 -25.92 4.58 18.33
C GLY A 245 -24.82 5.64 18.20
N ILE A 246 -24.34 5.89 16.99
CA ILE A 246 -23.36 6.94 16.70
C ILE A 246 -24.14 8.24 16.53
N ASP A 247 -24.12 9.08 17.57
CA ASP A 247 -24.82 10.36 17.60
C ASP A 247 -24.55 11.19 16.33
N SER A 248 -25.62 11.52 15.59
CA SER A 248 -25.55 12.38 14.39
C SER A 248 -25.20 13.84 14.71
N VAL A 249 -24.93 14.16 15.98
CA VAL A 249 -24.88 15.51 16.55
C VAL A 249 -23.69 16.34 16.06
N GLU A 250 -22.71 15.75 15.37
CA GLU A 250 -21.67 16.51 14.64
C GLU A 250 -22.08 16.95 13.21
N HIS A 251 -23.38 16.98 12.91
CA HIS A 251 -23.92 17.48 11.62
C HIS A 251 -24.58 18.86 11.72
N ALA A 252 -24.03 19.75 12.56
CA ALA A 252 -24.13 21.17 12.28
C ALA A 252 -23.30 21.51 11.03
N SER A 253 -23.90 21.28 9.86
CA SER A 253 -23.69 21.99 8.60
C SER A 253 -22.30 22.58 8.35
N ARG A 254 -21.27 21.73 8.27
CA ARG A 254 -20.08 22.05 7.45
C ARG A 254 -20.11 21.17 6.22
N PRO A 255 -19.91 21.72 5.01
CA PRO A 255 -19.79 20.92 3.80
C PRO A 255 -18.81 19.78 4.04
N VAL A 256 -19.08 18.59 3.48
CA VAL A 256 -18.20 17.41 3.56
C VAL A 256 -16.76 17.77 3.15
N GLU A 257 -16.59 18.77 2.28
CA GLU A 257 -15.29 19.33 1.88
C GLU A 257 -14.47 19.98 3.01
N GLU A 258 -15.11 20.48 4.08
CA GLU A 258 -14.41 21.07 5.23
C GLU A 258 -14.16 20.05 6.35
N LYS A 259 -15.01 19.02 6.48
CA LYS A 259 -14.97 18.09 7.61
C LYS A 259 -13.78 17.11 7.57
N TYR A 260 -13.19 16.90 6.39
CA TYR A 260 -12.13 15.92 6.15
C TYR A 260 -10.79 16.54 5.69
N ARG A 261 -10.64 17.88 5.75
CA ARG A 261 -9.36 18.52 5.46
C ARG A 261 -8.41 18.31 6.64
N GLY A 262 -7.42 17.45 6.46
CA GLY A 262 -6.28 17.34 7.38
C GLY A 262 -5.65 18.72 7.64
N GLU A 263 -4.98 18.89 8.78
CA GLU A 263 -4.52 20.21 9.25
C GLU A 263 -3.68 20.97 8.20
N LEU A 264 -2.84 20.26 7.45
CA LEU A 264 -2.01 20.86 6.39
C LEU A 264 -2.85 21.30 5.17
N LEU A 265 -3.87 20.55 4.80
CA LEU A 265 -4.77 20.91 3.69
C LEU A 265 -5.68 22.10 4.08
N SER A 266 -6.12 22.13 5.34
CA SER A 266 -6.80 23.29 5.92
C SER A 266 -5.92 24.54 5.93
N LEU A 267 -4.63 24.39 6.25
CA LEU A 267 -3.65 25.47 6.15
C LEU A 267 -3.43 25.90 4.70
N ALA A 268 -3.32 24.97 3.74
CA ALA A 268 -3.13 25.30 2.34
C ALA A 268 -4.31 26.11 1.78
N HIS A 269 -5.54 25.72 2.10
CA HIS A 269 -6.71 26.50 1.75
C HIS A 269 -6.70 27.90 2.39
N ALA A 270 -6.34 27.98 3.66
CA ALA A 270 -6.25 29.26 4.35
C ALA A 270 -5.15 30.18 3.76
N VAL A 271 -4.08 29.60 3.20
CA VAL A 271 -3.09 30.34 2.42
C VAL A 271 -3.73 30.84 1.12
N GLN A 272 -4.46 29.99 0.41
CA GLN A 272 -5.18 30.37 -0.82
C GLN A 272 -6.14 31.53 -0.59
N GLU A 273 -7.01 31.45 0.42
CA GLU A 273 -7.96 32.52 0.76
C GLU A 273 -7.27 33.83 1.15
N ARG A 274 -6.12 33.77 1.83
CA ARG A 274 -5.45 34.96 2.32
C ARG A 274 -4.60 35.66 1.26
N PHE A 275 -3.86 34.88 0.48
CA PHE A 275 -2.78 35.36 -0.38
C PHE A 275 -3.11 35.24 -1.87
N TRP A 276 -4.02 34.34 -2.26
CA TRP A 276 -4.30 33.99 -3.64
C TRP A 276 -5.78 34.15 -4.02
N ASP A 277 -6.57 34.88 -3.22
CA ASP A 277 -7.94 35.25 -3.56
C ASP A 277 -7.95 35.97 -4.92
N LEU A 278 -8.83 35.53 -5.83
CA LEU A 278 -8.98 36.02 -7.19
C LEU A 278 -9.26 37.53 -7.26
N ASN A 279 -9.71 38.13 -6.16
CA ASN A 279 -9.95 39.57 -6.07
C ASN A 279 -8.69 40.41 -5.76
N ARG A 280 -7.56 39.77 -5.39
CA ARG A 280 -6.32 40.44 -4.96
C ARG A 280 -5.07 39.99 -5.70
N PHE A 281 -5.14 38.85 -6.38
CA PHE A 281 -4.05 38.25 -7.11
C PHE A 281 -4.28 38.35 -8.61
N ASP A 282 -3.29 38.89 -9.34
CA ASP A 282 -3.21 38.83 -10.79
C ASP A 282 -1.92 38.11 -11.21
N ALA A 283 -2.07 36.98 -11.90
CA ALA A 283 -0.93 36.19 -12.37
C ALA A 283 -0.02 36.96 -13.34
N ALA A 284 -0.56 37.98 -14.02
CA ALA A 284 0.19 38.83 -14.95
C ALA A 284 0.92 39.99 -14.26
N ASP A 285 0.60 40.29 -12.99
CA ASP A 285 1.20 41.39 -12.23
C ASP A 285 2.12 40.86 -11.11
N PRO A 286 3.46 40.93 -11.28
CA PRO A 286 4.42 40.51 -10.27
C PRO A 286 4.27 41.23 -8.92
N ASP A 287 3.75 42.46 -8.90
CA ASP A 287 3.61 43.26 -7.67
C ASP A 287 2.45 42.77 -6.79
N THR A 288 1.50 42.00 -7.37
CA THR A 288 0.42 41.34 -6.61
C THR A 288 0.84 40.00 -6.02
N GLN A 289 2.08 39.55 -6.28
CA GLN A 289 2.54 38.23 -5.86
C GLN A 289 3.20 38.28 -4.47
N PRO A 290 2.62 37.67 -3.43
CA PRO A 290 3.20 37.65 -2.10
C PRO A 290 4.52 36.89 -2.07
N LYS A 291 5.51 37.39 -1.32
CA LYS A 291 6.83 36.72 -1.24
C LYS A 291 6.70 35.41 -0.47
N GLN A 292 7.42 34.38 -0.91
CA GLN A 292 7.38 33.06 -0.26
C GLN A 292 7.70 33.14 1.25
N ALA A 293 8.68 33.96 1.64
CA ALA A 293 9.03 34.16 3.04
C ALA A 293 7.85 34.68 3.89
N GLU A 294 7.06 35.60 3.35
CA GLU A 294 5.90 36.18 4.05
C GLU A 294 4.78 35.15 4.25
N ILE A 295 4.57 34.28 3.24
CA ILE A 295 3.60 33.18 3.34
C ILE A 295 4.06 32.15 4.38
N ILE A 296 5.33 31.74 4.36
CA ILE A 296 5.89 30.77 5.30
C ILE A 296 5.84 31.31 6.73
N ASP A 297 6.22 32.57 6.95
CA ASP A 297 6.17 33.20 8.27
C ASP A 297 4.73 33.26 8.80
N TRP A 298 3.77 33.57 7.92
CA TRP A 298 2.36 33.54 8.29
C TRP A 298 1.85 32.12 8.62
N ILE A 299 2.25 31.09 7.86
CA ILE A 299 1.90 29.69 8.17
C ILE A 299 2.42 29.31 9.56
N LYS A 300 3.67 29.66 9.87
CA LYS A 300 4.29 29.39 11.19
C LYS A 300 3.60 30.14 12.33
N GLN A 301 3.14 31.36 12.09
CA GLN A 301 2.34 32.11 13.07
C GLN A 301 0.96 31.47 13.28
N LYS A 302 0.32 31.01 12.20
CA LYS A 302 -1.02 30.41 12.26
C LYS A 302 -1.02 29.01 12.88
N LYS A 303 0.05 28.23 12.68
CA LYS A 303 0.27 26.93 13.34
C LYS A 303 1.64 26.93 14.03
N PRO A 304 1.70 27.39 15.30
CA PRO A 304 2.92 27.29 16.09
C PRO A 304 3.41 25.84 16.17
N GLY A 305 4.70 25.62 15.90
CA GLY A 305 5.31 24.28 15.95
C GLY A 305 5.32 23.49 14.64
N ILE A 306 4.78 24.03 13.54
CA ILE A 306 4.94 23.42 12.21
C ILE A 306 6.41 23.45 11.77
N SER A 307 6.91 22.38 11.15
CA SER A 307 8.27 22.34 10.63
C SER A 307 8.44 23.20 9.38
N ASP A 308 9.67 23.63 9.10
CA ASP A 308 10.00 24.38 7.87
C ASP A 308 9.66 23.61 6.60
N VAL A 309 9.81 22.28 6.64
CA VAL A 309 9.52 21.40 5.51
C VAL A 309 8.02 21.35 5.23
N GLU A 310 7.21 21.17 6.28
CA GLU A 310 5.74 21.17 6.15
C GLU A 310 5.21 22.54 5.73
N ALA A 311 5.74 23.63 6.28
CA ALA A 311 5.32 24.98 5.91
C ALA A 311 5.61 25.27 4.42
N LYS A 312 6.78 24.84 3.92
CA LYS A 312 7.12 24.92 2.49
C LYS A 312 6.23 24.03 1.63
N ALA A 313 5.90 22.82 2.09
CA ALA A 313 5.00 21.93 1.37
C ALA A 313 3.59 22.52 1.26
N VAL A 314 3.06 23.09 2.35
CA VAL A 314 1.78 23.80 2.38
C VAL A 314 1.77 24.97 1.41
N GLU A 315 2.81 25.82 1.43
CA GLU A 315 2.93 26.93 0.48
C GLU A 315 2.96 26.45 -0.97
N LYS A 316 3.76 25.42 -1.26
CA LYS A 316 3.89 24.85 -2.61
C LYS A 316 2.58 24.28 -3.14
N VAL A 317 1.79 23.63 -2.29
CA VAL A 317 0.46 23.09 -2.66
C VAL A 317 -0.56 24.21 -2.84
N ALA A 318 -0.49 25.25 -2.02
CA ALA A 318 -1.39 26.39 -2.08
C ALA A 318 -1.11 27.35 -3.24
N CYS A 319 0.13 27.37 -3.76
CA CYS A 319 0.60 28.34 -4.75
C CYS A 319 0.09 28.01 -6.17
N PRO A 320 -0.63 28.92 -6.83
CA PRO A 320 -1.16 28.70 -8.19
C PRO A 320 -0.11 28.87 -9.30
N ILE A 321 1.09 29.36 -8.96
CA ILE A 321 2.17 29.66 -9.90
C ILE A 321 3.41 28.81 -9.63
N LYS A 322 4.16 28.46 -10.68
CA LYS A 322 5.43 27.75 -10.54
C LYS A 322 6.50 28.73 -10.05
N ARG A 323 7.06 28.45 -8.86
CA ARG A 323 8.18 29.17 -8.24
C ARG A 323 9.37 28.25 -8.03
#